data_AF-A0A6C0KHD7-F1
#
_entry.id   AF-A0A6C0KHD7-F1
#
_cell.length_a   1.000
_cell.length_b   1.000
_cell.length_c   1.000
_cell.angle_alpha   90.00
_cell.angle_beta   90.00
_cell.angle_gamma   90.00
#
_symmetry.space_group_name_H-M   'P 1'
#
loop_
_entity.id
_entity.type
_entity.pdbx_description
1 polymer ?
#
loop_
_entity_poly.entity_id
_entity_poly.type
_entity_poly.pdbx_seq_one_letter_code
_entity_poly.pdbx_strand_id
1 'polypeptide(L)'
;MVYLSEDVIKYIIDFCDIPTLYSFCVNKNLTEYINGKDWKNIWLYVSNHKKTALTEFDKKTTPTNDSDYKDVVRLAGFNGCMFCKNKNIRKVWWQFKVRSCAECLYDRTIGEWEFENKLPKQVYENLPYTTKQMYNRHFGTYIIKFYWKTKINELLRLHPPTPPPPPPAQSAEPKRIKKIPTPQEIEIQKNRKDEINQICLLHNIVLNDAGTYSETYNKNIKIHSKLQKKNFIECKIPQIQKEITEKKEEIRIREIQLEEQRLENIRKKEKLMELQQIQLEYSLMCKEDKHKSSFNRISNVKNMKCDICNTNRLFCVKGLFDHRRDAHKIL
;
A
#
# COMPACT_ATOMS: atom_id res chain seq x y z
N MET A 1 -8.14 0.18 38.78
CA MET A 1 -8.77 0.52 37.47
C MET A 1 -8.21 1.86 37.01
N VAL A 2 -7.59 1.91 35.83
CA VAL A 2 -7.06 3.18 35.29
C VAL A 2 -8.21 3.90 34.59
N TYR A 3 -8.70 4.98 35.18
CA TYR A 3 -9.64 5.88 34.52
C TYR A 3 -8.83 6.77 33.58
N LEU A 4 -9.03 6.63 32.28
CA LEU A 4 -8.63 7.66 31.33
C LEU A 4 -9.49 8.89 31.62
N SER A 5 -8.86 10.06 31.77
CA SER A 5 -9.60 11.31 31.95
C SER A 5 -10.52 11.55 30.75
N GLU A 6 -11.63 12.27 30.98
CA GLU A 6 -12.58 12.63 29.91
C GLU A 6 -11.88 13.30 28.71
N ASP A 7 -10.80 14.02 28.97
CA ASP A 7 -9.95 14.64 27.95
C ASP A 7 -9.31 13.64 27.00
N VAL A 8 -8.88 12.46 27.50
CA VAL A 8 -8.29 11.42 26.65
C VAL A 8 -9.35 10.76 25.78
N ILE A 9 -10.57 10.55 26.29
CA ILE A 9 -11.68 10.02 25.50
C ILE A 9 -12.08 11.00 24.39
N LYS A 10 -12.14 12.30 24.73
CA LYS A 10 -12.37 13.37 23.76
C LYS A 10 -11.27 13.42 22.69
N TYR A 11 -10.00 13.31 23.09
CA TYR A 11 -8.86 13.30 22.17
C TYR A 11 -8.87 12.06 21.27
N ILE A 12 -9.21 10.89 21.82
CA ILE A 12 -9.40 9.65 21.08
C ILE A 12 -10.50 9.82 20.04
N ILE A 13 -11.68 10.31 20.42
CA ILE A 13 -12.85 10.47 19.55
C ILE A 13 -12.60 11.50 18.43
N ASP A 14 -11.83 12.54 18.70
CA ASP A 14 -11.63 13.64 17.75
C ASP A 14 -10.38 13.47 16.86
N PHE A 15 -9.35 12.73 17.30
CA PHE A 15 -8.06 12.68 16.59
C PHE A 15 -7.56 11.28 16.22
N CYS A 16 -7.96 10.22 16.94
CA CYS A 16 -7.50 8.86 16.64
C CYS A 16 -8.64 8.02 16.07
N ASP A 17 -8.54 7.62 14.80
CA ASP A 17 -9.50 6.62 14.32
C ASP A 17 -9.28 5.29 15.06
N ILE A 18 -10.37 4.53 15.26
CA ILE A 18 -10.33 3.26 15.98
C ILE A 18 -9.27 2.30 15.38
N PRO A 19 -9.10 2.17 14.05
CA PRO A 19 -8.00 1.39 13.50
C PRO A 19 -6.61 1.82 13.99
N THR A 20 -6.35 3.11 14.15
CA THR A 20 -5.10 3.66 14.70
C THR A 20 -4.95 3.30 16.18
N LEU A 21 -6.02 3.42 16.96
CA LEU A 21 -6.05 2.93 18.35
C LEU A 21 -5.77 1.42 18.43
N TYR A 22 -6.33 0.63 17.52
CA TYR A 22 -6.10 -0.82 17.45
C TYR A 22 -4.70 -1.17 16.91
N SER A 23 -4.09 -0.36 16.04
CA SER A 23 -2.68 -0.56 15.65
C SER A 23 -1.72 -0.25 16.80
N PHE A 24 -2.13 0.61 17.74
CA PHE A 24 -1.43 0.80 19.01
C PHE A 24 -1.79 -0.27 20.07
N CYS A 25 -2.80 -1.12 19.82
CA CYS A 25 -3.22 -2.22 20.70
C CYS A 25 -2.32 -3.46 20.58
N VAL A 26 -1.02 -3.29 20.82
CA VAL A 26 -0.13 -4.40 21.24
C VAL A 26 -0.39 -4.75 22.72
N ASN A 27 -1.13 -3.92 23.45
CA ASN A 27 -1.41 -4.07 24.87
C ASN A 27 -2.78 -4.71 25.14
N LYS A 28 -2.79 -5.92 25.72
CA LYS A 28 -4.01 -6.65 26.13
C LYS A 28 -4.94 -5.81 27.03
N ASN A 29 -4.36 -5.01 27.93
CA ASN A 29 -5.13 -4.20 28.88
C ASN A 29 -5.96 -3.10 28.18
N LEU A 30 -5.46 -2.54 27.08
CA LEU A 30 -6.19 -1.53 26.30
C LEU A 30 -7.36 -2.18 25.52
N THR A 31 -7.17 -3.41 25.06
CA THR A 31 -8.22 -4.17 24.35
C THR A 31 -9.35 -4.58 25.29
N GLU A 32 -9.01 -5.12 26.47
CA GLU A 32 -9.97 -5.44 27.53
C GLU A 32 -10.70 -4.18 28.00
N TYR A 33 -9.98 -3.07 28.17
CA TYR A 33 -10.58 -1.78 28.50
C TYR A 33 -11.59 -1.31 27.46
N ILE A 34 -11.23 -1.32 26.16
CA ILE A 34 -12.11 -0.91 25.05
C ILE A 34 -13.34 -1.84 24.97
N ASN A 35 -13.16 -3.14 25.17
CA ASN A 35 -14.26 -4.11 25.10
C ASN A 35 -15.19 -4.05 26.33
N GLY A 36 -14.69 -3.63 27.49
CA GLY A 36 -15.47 -3.44 28.72
C GLY A 36 -16.21 -2.10 28.79
N LYS A 37 -16.17 -1.26 27.74
CA LYS A 37 -16.88 0.03 27.72
C LYS A 37 -18.36 -0.13 27.39
N ASP A 38 -19.14 0.71 28.04
CA ASP A 38 -20.54 0.97 27.69
C ASP A 38 -20.60 1.87 26.44
N TRP A 39 -20.58 1.24 25.27
CA TRP A 39 -20.64 1.91 23.97
C TRP A 39 -21.93 2.70 23.75
N LYS A 40 -23.02 2.33 24.42
CA LYS A 40 -24.30 3.04 24.35
C LYS A 40 -24.19 4.39 25.04
N ASN A 41 -23.60 4.44 26.22
CA ASN A 41 -23.33 5.70 26.92
C ASN A 41 -22.34 6.59 26.15
N ILE A 42 -21.29 6.00 25.55
CA ILE A 42 -20.36 6.75 24.68
C ILE A 42 -21.10 7.31 23.47
N TRP A 43 -22.00 6.55 22.85
CA TRP A 43 -22.81 7.04 21.74
C TRP A 43 -23.69 8.21 22.15
N LEU A 44 -24.42 8.11 23.28
CA LEU A 44 -25.27 9.20 23.78
C LEU A 44 -24.48 10.50 23.96
N TYR A 45 -23.24 10.39 24.47
CA TYR A 45 -22.33 11.52 24.57
C TYR A 45 -21.96 12.08 23.18
N VAL A 46 -21.50 11.22 22.26
CA VAL A 46 -21.08 11.63 20.91
C VAL A 46 -22.21 12.25 20.11
N SER A 47 -23.42 11.68 20.18
CA SER A 47 -24.60 12.17 19.46
C SER A 47 -24.97 13.59 19.90
N ASN A 48 -24.85 13.89 21.20
CA ASN A 48 -25.16 15.22 21.72
C ASN A 48 -24.21 16.30 21.18
N HIS A 49 -22.97 15.93 20.85
CA HIS A 49 -21.95 16.86 20.35
C HIS A 49 -21.84 16.91 18.82
N LYS A 50 -22.33 15.89 18.09
CA LYS A 50 -22.19 15.78 16.63
C LYS A 50 -23.53 15.52 15.95
N LYS A 51 -24.25 16.60 15.60
CA LYS A 51 -25.53 16.54 14.87
C LYS A 51 -25.46 15.71 13.58
N THR A 52 -24.34 15.75 12.87
CA THR A 52 -24.13 14.94 11.66
C THR A 52 -24.05 13.44 11.94
N ALA A 53 -23.57 13.04 13.13
CA ALA A 53 -23.53 11.64 13.54
C ALA A 53 -24.95 11.10 13.73
N LEU A 54 -25.84 11.87 14.38
CA LEU A 54 -27.27 11.56 14.51
C LEU A 54 -27.91 11.34 13.14
N THR A 55 -27.76 12.31 12.22
CA THR A 55 -28.37 12.20 10.89
C THR A 55 -27.88 10.99 10.08
N GLU A 56 -26.65 10.52 10.29
CA GLU A 56 -26.16 9.31 9.63
C GLU A 56 -26.62 8.03 10.35
N PHE A 57 -26.79 8.07 11.67
CA PHE A 57 -27.35 6.98 12.46
C PHE A 57 -28.82 6.74 12.13
N ASP A 58 -29.62 7.79 11.97
CA ASP A 58 -31.04 7.70 11.62
C ASP A 58 -31.26 7.07 10.22
N LYS A 59 -30.25 7.13 9.36
CA LYS A 59 -30.26 6.45 8.04
C LYS A 59 -29.97 4.95 8.13
N LYS A 60 -29.61 4.43 9.29
CA LYS A 60 -29.36 2.99 9.49
C LYS A 60 -30.70 2.26 9.42
N THR A 61 -30.83 1.36 8.45
CA THR A 61 -32.04 0.56 8.24
C THR A 61 -32.09 -0.71 9.08
N THR A 62 -31.00 -1.05 9.78
CA THR A 62 -30.87 -2.27 10.59
C THR A 62 -31.10 -1.99 12.08
N PRO A 63 -31.89 -2.82 12.79
CA PRO A 63 -32.09 -2.68 14.24
C PRO A 63 -30.75 -2.78 14.96
N THR A 64 -30.61 -2.07 16.09
CA THR A 64 -29.34 -1.91 16.79
C THR A 64 -29.33 -2.77 18.05
N ASN A 65 -28.47 -3.79 18.06
CA ASN A 65 -28.15 -4.54 19.29
C ASN A 65 -27.08 -3.78 20.11
N ASP A 66 -26.88 -4.12 21.38
CA ASP A 66 -25.84 -3.47 22.19
C ASP A 66 -24.43 -3.62 21.59
N SER A 67 -24.16 -4.74 20.90
CA SER A 67 -22.93 -4.96 20.12
C SER A 67 -22.72 -3.97 18.97
N ASP A 68 -23.80 -3.35 18.47
CA ASP A 68 -23.76 -2.46 17.30
C ASP A 68 -23.37 -1.03 17.66
N TYR A 69 -23.55 -0.60 18.92
CA TYR A 69 -23.18 0.76 19.33
C TYR A 69 -21.68 1.02 19.14
N LYS A 70 -20.84 -0.01 19.27
CA LYS A 70 -19.41 0.07 18.95
C LYS A 70 -19.16 0.45 17.49
N ASP A 71 -19.86 -0.20 16.55
CA ASP A 71 -19.77 0.10 15.12
C ASP A 71 -20.35 1.48 14.81
N VAL A 72 -21.42 1.87 15.49
CA VAL A 72 -22.06 3.19 15.34
C VAL A 72 -21.11 4.31 15.77
N VAL A 73 -20.52 4.21 16.96
CA VAL A 73 -19.52 5.19 17.45
C VAL A 73 -18.34 5.24 16.47
N ARG A 74 -17.84 4.09 16.01
CA ARG A 74 -16.74 4.01 15.03
C ARG A 74 -17.04 4.74 13.72
N LEU A 75 -18.24 4.56 13.21
CA LEU A 75 -18.59 5.00 11.86
C LEU A 75 -19.17 6.41 11.83
N ALA A 76 -20.11 6.72 12.71
CA ALA A 76 -20.78 8.01 12.77
C ALA A 76 -20.08 9.03 13.68
N GLY A 77 -19.33 8.57 14.70
CA GLY A 77 -18.71 9.45 15.70
C GLY A 77 -17.42 10.16 15.26
N PHE A 78 -16.75 9.67 14.21
CA PHE A 78 -15.42 10.16 13.81
C PHE A 78 -15.43 10.93 12.48
N ASN A 79 -14.36 11.71 12.27
CA ASN A 79 -14.18 12.56 11.11
C ASN A 79 -13.35 11.85 10.01
N GLY A 80 -13.56 12.24 8.74
CA GLY A 80 -12.72 11.87 7.59
C GLY A 80 -12.86 10.45 7.03
N CYS A 81 -12.37 10.21 5.82
CA CYS A 81 -12.42 8.89 5.16
C CYS A 81 -11.53 7.87 5.89
N MET A 82 -12.02 6.64 6.14
CA MET A 82 -11.22 5.57 6.76
C MET A 82 -10.02 5.16 5.89
N PHE A 83 -10.09 5.40 4.58
CA PHE A 83 -9.08 5.01 3.61
C PHE A 83 -8.09 6.12 3.30
N CYS A 84 -8.53 7.23 2.68
CA CYS A 84 -7.64 8.32 2.28
C CYS A 84 -7.38 9.36 3.37
N LYS A 85 -8.01 9.23 4.56
CA LYS A 85 -7.89 10.14 5.70
C LYS A 85 -8.26 11.61 5.42
N ASN A 86 -8.77 11.92 4.23
CA ASN A 86 -9.25 13.27 3.92
C ASN A 86 -10.36 13.67 4.90
N LYS A 87 -10.25 14.87 5.48
CA LYS A 87 -11.11 15.36 6.56
C LYS A 87 -12.52 15.73 6.08
N ASN A 88 -12.68 16.02 4.78
CA ASN A 88 -13.94 16.43 4.18
C ASN A 88 -14.65 15.28 3.43
N ILE A 89 -15.99 15.35 3.43
CA ILE A 89 -16.98 14.44 2.81
C ILE A 89 -17.25 13.16 3.62
N ARG A 90 -18.52 12.97 4.01
CA ARG A 90 -18.96 11.86 4.86
C ARG A 90 -20.25 11.24 4.34
N LYS A 91 -20.16 9.96 3.98
CA LYS A 91 -21.30 9.05 3.96
C LYS A 91 -20.87 7.79 4.67
N VAL A 92 -21.70 7.32 5.61
CA VAL A 92 -21.50 6.01 6.21
C VAL A 92 -22.14 4.97 5.30
N TRP A 93 -21.34 4.02 4.86
CA TRP A 93 -21.80 2.89 4.05
C TRP A 93 -22.06 1.73 4.99
N TRP A 94 -23.22 1.78 5.66
CA TRP A 94 -23.62 0.84 6.71
C TRP A 94 -23.54 -0.62 6.26
N GLN A 95 -23.87 -0.88 5.00
CA GLN A 95 -23.83 -2.23 4.42
C GLN A 95 -22.43 -2.83 4.46
N PHE A 96 -21.40 -2.00 4.28
CA PHE A 96 -19.99 -2.43 4.33
C PHE A 96 -19.34 -2.17 5.67
N LYS A 97 -20.04 -1.52 6.62
CA LYS A 97 -19.50 -1.04 7.89
C LYS A 97 -18.24 -0.16 7.72
N VAL A 98 -18.25 0.74 6.73
CA VAL A 98 -17.15 1.68 6.45
C VAL A 98 -17.63 3.12 6.31
N ARG A 99 -16.74 4.07 6.62
CA ARG A 99 -16.91 5.50 6.31
C ARG A 99 -15.90 5.89 5.25
N SER A 100 -16.37 6.36 4.10
CA SER A 100 -15.47 6.72 2.99
C SER A 100 -16.03 7.83 2.11
N CYS A 101 -15.13 8.53 1.43
CA CYS A 101 -15.51 9.33 0.27
C CYS A 101 -16.00 8.41 -0.87
N ALA A 102 -16.66 9.02 -1.85
CA ALA A 102 -17.21 8.30 -3.00
C ALA A 102 -16.11 7.60 -3.82
N GLU A 103 -15.00 8.29 -4.09
CA GLU A 103 -13.86 7.74 -4.85
C GLU A 103 -13.29 6.48 -4.20
N CYS A 104 -12.92 6.56 -2.92
CA CYS A 104 -12.39 5.41 -2.19
C CYS A 104 -13.37 4.24 -2.07
N LEU A 105 -14.69 4.51 -2.11
CA LEU A 105 -15.69 3.46 -2.18
C LEU A 105 -15.63 2.77 -3.54
N TYR A 106 -15.67 3.51 -4.65
CA TYR A 106 -15.62 2.94 -6.00
C TYR A 106 -14.36 2.11 -6.25
N ASP A 107 -13.21 2.53 -5.72
CA ASP A 107 -11.97 1.75 -5.83
C ASP A 107 -12.06 0.36 -5.18
N ARG A 108 -12.94 0.23 -4.18
CA ARG A 108 -13.09 -0.96 -3.32
C ARG A 108 -14.37 -1.73 -3.57
N THR A 109 -15.26 -1.22 -4.40
CA THR A 109 -16.46 -1.93 -4.84
C THR A 109 -16.31 -2.39 -6.28
N ILE A 110 -17.19 -3.31 -6.67
CA ILE A 110 -17.29 -3.83 -8.03
C ILE A 110 -18.77 -3.90 -8.40
N GLY A 111 -19.12 -3.50 -9.62
CA GLY A 111 -20.51 -3.56 -10.09
C GLY A 111 -20.95 -4.99 -10.36
N GLU A 112 -22.21 -5.33 -10.07
CA GLU A 112 -22.78 -6.67 -10.33
C GLU A 112 -22.53 -7.15 -11.78
N TRP A 113 -22.72 -6.26 -12.75
CA TRP A 113 -22.51 -6.51 -14.17
C TRP A 113 -21.08 -6.96 -14.55
N GLU A 114 -20.07 -6.71 -13.71
CA GLU A 114 -18.68 -7.11 -13.98
C GLU A 114 -18.44 -8.61 -13.70
N PHE A 115 -19.29 -9.24 -12.89
CA PHE A 115 -19.07 -10.60 -12.40
C PHE A 115 -20.32 -11.50 -12.41
N GLU A 116 -21.53 -10.99 -12.66
CA GLU A 116 -22.78 -11.78 -12.67
C GLU A 116 -22.75 -12.96 -13.65
N ASN A 117 -22.01 -12.84 -14.75
CA ASN A 117 -21.84 -13.93 -15.74
C ASN A 117 -20.84 -15.01 -15.29
N LYS A 118 -20.11 -14.78 -14.20
CA LYS A 118 -19.03 -15.65 -13.70
C LYS A 118 -19.42 -16.35 -12.40
N LEU A 119 -20.35 -15.78 -11.63
CA LEU A 119 -20.81 -16.33 -10.36
C LEU A 119 -22.32 -16.55 -10.41
N PRO A 120 -22.84 -17.73 -10.00
CA PRO A 120 -24.27 -17.91 -9.82
C PRO A 120 -24.82 -16.94 -8.77
N LYS A 121 -26.00 -16.36 -9.02
CA LYS A 121 -26.62 -15.34 -8.16
C LYS A 121 -26.71 -15.78 -6.70
N GLN A 122 -27.05 -17.04 -6.46
CA GLN A 122 -27.20 -17.62 -5.11
C GLN A 122 -25.92 -17.52 -4.27
N VAL A 123 -24.74 -17.47 -4.90
CA VAL A 123 -23.44 -17.44 -4.22
C VAL A 123 -23.18 -16.07 -3.59
N TYR A 124 -23.69 -15.00 -4.18
CA TYR A 124 -23.39 -13.62 -3.75
C TYR A 124 -24.62 -12.80 -3.34
N GLU A 125 -25.84 -13.35 -3.45
CA GLU A 125 -27.10 -12.64 -3.14
C GLU A 125 -27.17 -12.15 -1.68
N ASN A 126 -26.59 -12.91 -0.75
CA ASN A 126 -26.52 -12.56 0.67
C ASN A 126 -25.37 -11.63 1.04
N LEU A 127 -24.48 -11.30 0.10
CA LEU A 127 -23.39 -10.38 0.38
C LEU A 127 -23.92 -8.96 0.52
N PRO A 128 -23.35 -8.15 1.43
CA PRO A 128 -23.72 -6.75 1.53
C PRO A 128 -23.43 -6.01 0.22
N TYR A 129 -24.38 -5.18 -0.20
CA TYR A 129 -24.25 -4.34 -1.38
C TYR A 129 -24.81 -2.93 -1.12
N THR A 130 -24.38 -1.98 -1.94
CA THR A 130 -25.03 -0.66 -2.02
C THR A 130 -25.61 -0.47 -3.41
N THR A 131 -26.68 0.32 -3.53
CA THR A 131 -27.32 0.62 -4.81
C THR A 131 -26.98 2.03 -5.26
N LYS A 132 -26.81 2.19 -6.57
CA LYS A 132 -26.69 3.51 -7.19
C LYS A 132 -27.66 3.61 -8.36
N GLN A 133 -28.49 4.63 -8.31
CA GLN A 133 -29.32 5.02 -9.45
C GLN A 133 -28.44 5.70 -10.48
N MET A 134 -28.49 5.22 -11.72
CA MET A 134 -27.77 5.78 -12.86
C MET A 134 -28.77 6.09 -13.96
N TYR A 135 -28.46 7.12 -14.74
CA TYR A 135 -29.25 7.51 -15.90
C TYR A 135 -28.43 7.28 -17.17
N ASN A 136 -29.03 6.60 -18.14
CA ASN A 136 -28.50 6.48 -19.48
C ASN A 136 -29.59 6.90 -20.45
N ARG A 137 -29.24 7.75 -21.43
CA ARG A 137 -30.18 8.27 -22.43
C ARG A 137 -30.96 7.17 -23.15
N HIS A 138 -30.38 6.00 -23.37
CA HIS A 138 -31.00 4.89 -24.11
C HIS A 138 -31.82 3.95 -23.22
N PHE A 139 -31.41 3.76 -21.97
CA PHE A 139 -32.02 2.78 -21.05
C PHE A 139 -32.86 3.43 -19.95
N GLY A 140 -32.95 4.77 -19.94
CA GLY A 140 -33.57 5.53 -18.88
C GLY A 140 -32.81 5.41 -17.56
N THR A 141 -33.57 5.38 -16.47
CA THR A 141 -33.03 5.30 -15.12
C THR A 141 -32.99 3.84 -14.66
N TYR A 142 -31.82 3.38 -14.23
CA TYR A 142 -31.59 2.00 -13.78
C TYR A 142 -30.79 2.00 -12.48
N ILE A 143 -30.85 0.89 -11.75
CA ILE A 143 -30.19 0.73 -10.44
C ILE A 143 -29.09 -0.32 -10.59
N ILE A 144 -27.86 0.04 -10.24
CA ILE A 144 -26.73 -0.89 -10.19
C ILE A 144 -26.44 -1.26 -8.74
N LYS A 145 -26.25 -2.55 -8.47
CA LYS A 145 -25.71 -3.04 -7.19
C LYS A 145 -24.19 -3.07 -7.24
N PHE A 146 -23.57 -2.56 -6.18
CA PHE A 146 -22.13 -2.57 -5.97
C PHE A 146 -21.82 -3.44 -4.76
N TYR A 147 -20.91 -4.39 -4.94
CA TYR A 147 -20.47 -5.34 -3.91
C TYR A 147 -19.04 -5.02 -3.48
N TRP A 148 -18.62 -5.50 -2.32
CA TRP A 148 -17.24 -5.31 -1.86
C TRP A 148 -16.26 -6.15 -2.68
N LYS A 149 -15.31 -5.51 -3.36
CA LYS A 149 -14.45 -6.12 -4.39
C LYS A 149 -13.63 -7.30 -3.87
N THR A 150 -13.08 -7.21 -2.66
CA THR A 150 -12.27 -8.31 -2.10
C THR A 150 -13.12 -9.56 -1.84
N LYS A 151 -14.38 -9.40 -1.43
CA LYS A 151 -15.29 -10.53 -1.19
C LYS A 151 -15.71 -11.20 -2.49
N ILE A 152 -15.98 -10.43 -3.53
CA ILE A 152 -16.23 -10.99 -4.87
C ILE A 152 -14.99 -11.69 -5.42
N ASN A 153 -13.80 -11.13 -5.23
CA ASN A 153 -12.55 -11.79 -5.65
C ASN A 153 -12.30 -13.10 -4.89
N GLU A 154 -12.63 -13.18 -3.60
CA GLU A 154 -12.60 -14.43 -2.82
C GLU A 154 -13.57 -15.46 -3.42
N LEU A 155 -14.81 -15.08 -3.73
CA LEU A 155 -15.79 -15.97 -4.36
C LEU A 155 -15.37 -16.43 -5.76
N LEU A 156 -14.81 -15.55 -6.59
CA LEU A 156 -14.30 -15.91 -7.92
C LEU A 156 -13.13 -16.91 -7.85
N ARG A 157 -12.35 -16.90 -6.77
CA ARG A 157 -11.30 -17.89 -6.54
C ARG A 157 -11.87 -19.25 -6.10
N LEU A 158 -12.93 -19.24 -5.29
CA LEU A 158 -13.60 -20.45 -4.80
C LEU A 158 -14.49 -21.10 -5.87
N HIS A 159 -15.06 -20.29 -6.75
CA HIS A 159 -15.89 -20.70 -7.87
C HIS A 159 -15.21 -20.23 -9.16
N PRO A 160 -14.08 -20.87 -9.55
CA PRO A 160 -13.45 -20.54 -10.81
C PRO A 160 -14.48 -20.72 -11.92
N PRO A 161 -14.52 -19.81 -12.92
CA PRO A 161 -15.45 -19.94 -14.02
C PRO A 161 -15.27 -21.34 -14.61
N THR A 162 -16.37 -22.09 -14.74
CA THR A 162 -16.36 -23.37 -15.43
C THR A 162 -15.62 -23.14 -16.74
N PRO A 163 -14.57 -23.92 -17.04
CA PRO A 163 -13.89 -23.79 -18.31
C PRO A 163 -14.99 -23.82 -19.37
N PRO A 164 -14.94 -22.89 -20.36
CA PRO A 164 -15.94 -22.89 -21.41
C PRO A 164 -16.05 -24.33 -21.91
N PRO A 165 -17.28 -24.85 -22.10
CA PRO A 165 -17.46 -26.21 -22.58
C PRO A 165 -16.50 -26.40 -23.75
N PRO A 166 -15.76 -27.53 -23.80
CA PRO A 166 -14.80 -27.76 -24.86
C PRO A 166 -15.51 -27.42 -26.16
N PRO A 167 -14.96 -26.48 -26.95
CA PRO A 167 -15.68 -25.93 -28.09
C PRO A 167 -16.20 -27.13 -28.89
N PRO A 168 -17.52 -27.21 -29.15
CA PRO A 168 -18.11 -28.37 -29.82
C PRO A 168 -17.26 -28.61 -31.07
N ALA A 169 -16.65 -29.81 -31.18
CA ALA A 169 -15.57 -30.13 -32.12
C ALA A 169 -15.65 -29.24 -33.37
N GLN A 170 -14.93 -28.12 -33.32
CA GLN A 170 -15.23 -27.02 -34.23
C GLN A 170 -14.76 -27.45 -35.60
N SER A 171 -15.72 -27.76 -36.47
CA SER A 171 -15.58 -27.59 -37.90
C SER A 171 -15.12 -26.15 -38.11
N ALA A 172 -13.81 -25.98 -38.34
CA ALA A 172 -13.09 -24.75 -38.65
C ALA A 172 -13.98 -23.50 -38.68
N GLU A 173 -14.27 -22.91 -37.52
CA GLU A 173 -14.89 -21.58 -37.52
C GLU A 173 -13.88 -20.62 -38.17
N PRO A 174 -14.29 -19.87 -39.20
CA PRO A 174 -13.39 -18.98 -39.90
C PRO A 174 -12.89 -17.96 -38.89
N LYS A 175 -11.56 -17.98 -38.65
CA LYS A 175 -10.84 -16.96 -37.89
C LYS A 175 -11.46 -15.61 -38.25
N ARG A 176 -12.11 -14.93 -37.29
CA ARG A 176 -12.60 -13.56 -37.50
C ARG A 176 -11.39 -12.74 -37.92
N ILE A 177 -11.27 -12.53 -39.22
CA ILE A 177 -10.24 -11.69 -39.83
C ILE A 177 -10.42 -10.35 -39.15
N LYS A 178 -9.42 -9.92 -38.37
CA LYS A 178 -9.38 -8.54 -37.84
C LYS A 178 -9.61 -7.66 -39.05
N LYS A 179 -10.76 -6.98 -39.12
CA LYS A 179 -11.10 -6.09 -40.24
C LYS A 179 -9.90 -5.19 -40.44
N ILE A 180 -9.25 -5.35 -41.59
CA ILE A 180 -8.16 -4.46 -41.99
C ILE A 180 -8.80 -3.08 -42.05
N PRO A 181 -8.26 -2.08 -41.32
CA PRO A 181 -8.77 -0.73 -41.35
C PRO A 181 -8.88 -0.26 -42.80
N THR A 182 -10.03 0.28 -43.17
CA THR A 182 -10.20 0.87 -44.50
C THR A 182 -9.27 2.07 -44.65
N PRO A 183 -8.80 2.42 -45.86
CA PRO A 183 -7.96 3.60 -46.09
C PRO A 183 -8.57 4.89 -45.50
N GLN A 184 -9.90 5.03 -45.55
CA GLN A 184 -10.64 6.12 -44.94
C GLN A 184 -10.49 6.15 -43.40
N GLU A 185 -10.51 5.00 -42.73
CA GLU A 185 -10.30 4.91 -41.28
C GLU A 185 -8.85 5.27 -40.88
N ILE A 186 -7.88 4.95 -41.72
CA ILE A 186 -6.47 5.32 -41.53
C ILE A 186 -6.30 6.84 -41.66
N GLU A 187 -6.93 7.45 -42.67
CA GLU A 187 -6.88 8.90 -42.88
C GLU A 187 -7.55 9.69 -41.75
N ILE A 188 -8.71 9.22 -41.26
CA ILE A 188 -9.39 9.80 -40.10
C ILE A 188 -8.51 9.73 -38.84
N GLN A 189 -7.75 8.65 -38.65
CA GLN A 189 -6.82 8.53 -37.52
C GLN A 189 -5.64 9.49 -37.62
N LYS A 190 -5.10 9.68 -38.83
CA LYS A 190 -4.00 10.62 -39.07
C LYS A 190 -4.44 12.06 -38.74
N ASN A 191 -5.58 12.49 -39.27
CA ASN A 191 -6.12 13.83 -39.01
C ASN A 191 -6.40 14.07 -37.52
N ARG A 192 -6.90 13.04 -36.80
CA ARG A 192 -7.14 13.13 -35.35
C ARG A 192 -5.85 13.31 -34.55
N LYS A 193 -4.81 12.55 -34.89
CA LYS A 193 -3.51 12.67 -34.22
C LYS A 193 -2.96 14.08 -34.40
N ASP A 194 -3.09 14.63 -35.61
CA ASP A 194 -2.63 15.98 -35.93
C ASP A 194 -3.42 17.06 -35.19
N GLU A 195 -4.75 16.94 -35.07
CA GLU A 195 -5.59 17.84 -34.26
C GLU A 195 -5.19 17.82 -32.77
N ILE A 196 -5.02 16.64 -32.18
CA ILE A 196 -4.60 16.52 -30.77
C ILE A 196 -3.20 17.10 -30.58
N ASN A 197 -2.29 16.84 -31.51
CA ASN A 197 -0.94 17.41 -31.48
C ASN A 197 -0.98 18.93 -31.53
N GLN A 198 -1.81 19.54 -32.39
CA GLN A 198 -1.95 20.98 -32.45
C GLN A 198 -2.48 21.56 -31.14
N ILE A 199 -3.49 20.94 -30.51
CA ILE A 199 -4.00 21.40 -29.20
C ILE A 199 -2.89 21.30 -28.14
N CYS A 200 -2.15 20.21 -28.08
CA CYS A 200 -1.03 20.07 -27.15
C CYS A 200 0.04 21.14 -27.37
N LEU A 201 0.41 21.43 -28.62
CA LEU A 201 1.37 22.47 -28.97
C LEU A 201 0.88 23.87 -28.56
N LEU A 202 -0.41 24.19 -28.76
CA LEU A 202 -1.02 25.46 -28.33
C LEU A 202 -0.95 25.67 -26.80
N HIS A 203 -0.92 24.58 -26.04
CA HIS A 203 -0.78 24.59 -24.58
C HIS A 203 0.68 24.37 -24.10
N ASN A 204 1.67 24.59 -24.97
CA ASN A 204 3.10 24.42 -24.68
C ASN A 204 3.48 23.01 -24.17
N ILE A 205 2.75 21.97 -24.59
CA ILE A 205 3.06 20.58 -24.24
C ILE A 205 4.00 19.99 -25.30
N VAL A 206 5.18 19.55 -24.86
CA VAL A 206 6.12 18.82 -25.71
C VAL A 206 5.54 17.45 -26.08
N LEU A 207 5.32 17.21 -27.38
CA LEU A 207 4.64 15.99 -27.86
C LEU A 207 5.38 14.70 -27.47
N ASN A 208 6.72 14.75 -27.43
CA ASN A 208 7.52 13.60 -27.00
C ASN A 208 7.24 13.24 -25.54
N ASP A 209 7.10 14.24 -24.67
CA ASP A 209 6.75 14.04 -23.26
C ASP A 209 5.32 13.54 -23.11
N ALA A 210 4.37 14.07 -23.89
CA ALA A 210 2.98 13.60 -23.85
C ALA A 210 2.86 12.14 -24.27
N GLY A 211 3.56 11.73 -25.33
CA GLY A 211 3.59 10.34 -25.79
C GLY A 211 4.25 9.39 -24.80
N THR A 212 5.30 9.85 -24.10
CA THR A 212 6.07 9.02 -23.16
C THR A 212 5.41 8.94 -21.78
N TYR A 213 4.90 10.06 -21.27
CA TYR A 213 4.53 10.21 -19.86
C TYR A 213 3.03 10.32 -19.58
N SER A 214 2.19 10.63 -20.58
CA SER A 214 0.74 10.75 -20.38
C SER A 214 -0.03 9.55 -20.90
N GLU A 215 -0.65 8.81 -19.99
CA GLU A 215 -1.62 7.77 -20.34
C GLU A 215 -2.89 8.39 -20.94
N THR A 216 -3.30 9.54 -20.44
CA THR A 216 -4.49 10.25 -20.93
C THR A 216 -4.32 10.64 -22.39
N TYR A 217 -3.16 11.19 -22.77
CA TYR A 217 -2.84 11.46 -24.17
C TYR A 217 -2.89 10.18 -25.02
N ASN A 218 -2.20 9.12 -24.58
CA ASN A 218 -2.12 7.85 -25.32
C ASN A 218 -3.45 7.12 -25.50
N LYS A 219 -4.36 7.20 -24.52
CA LYS A 219 -5.72 6.65 -24.64
C LYS A 219 -6.52 7.46 -25.66
N ASN A 220 -6.40 8.78 -25.63
CA ASN A 220 -7.21 9.67 -26.46
C ASN A 220 -6.83 9.69 -27.94
N ILE A 221 -5.56 9.48 -28.28
CA ILE A 221 -5.15 9.31 -29.69
C ILE A 221 -5.70 8.02 -30.32
N LYS A 222 -6.07 7.02 -29.49
CA LYS A 222 -6.57 5.70 -29.94
C LYS A 222 -8.09 5.58 -29.99
N ILE A 223 -8.85 6.54 -29.44
CA ILE A 223 -10.32 6.47 -29.44
C ILE A 223 -10.84 6.65 -30.88
N HIS A 224 -11.83 5.85 -31.28
CA HIS A 224 -12.41 5.90 -32.63
C HIS A 224 -13.74 6.68 -32.74
N SER A 225 -14.27 7.21 -31.63
CA SER A 225 -15.58 7.88 -31.64
C SER A 225 -15.56 9.25 -32.34
N LYS A 226 -16.63 9.53 -33.10
CA LYS A 226 -16.83 10.80 -33.83
C LYS A 226 -17.37 11.94 -32.96
N LEU A 227 -17.95 11.65 -31.80
CA LEU A 227 -18.72 12.61 -31.01
C LEU A 227 -17.84 13.41 -30.04
N GLN A 228 -17.75 14.73 -30.30
CA GLN A 228 -17.27 15.81 -29.42
C GLN A 228 -15.76 15.79 -29.11
N LYS A 229 -14.95 16.06 -30.14
CA LYS A 229 -13.51 15.84 -30.14
C LYS A 229 -12.66 16.97 -29.54
N LYS A 230 -12.95 18.24 -29.88
CA LYS A 230 -12.10 19.37 -29.49
C LYS A 230 -12.23 19.73 -28.01
N ASN A 231 -13.45 20.01 -27.57
CA ASN A 231 -13.73 20.39 -26.17
C ASN A 231 -13.35 19.28 -25.18
N PHE A 232 -13.44 18.00 -25.58
CA PHE A 232 -13.07 16.90 -24.70
C PHE A 232 -11.55 16.85 -24.43
N ILE A 233 -10.73 17.06 -25.47
CA ILE A 233 -9.27 17.06 -25.32
C ILE A 233 -8.83 18.31 -24.56
N GLU A 234 -9.41 19.48 -24.84
CA GLU A 234 -9.14 20.72 -24.11
C GLU A 234 -9.42 20.57 -22.61
N CYS A 235 -10.53 19.93 -22.23
CA CYS A 235 -10.83 19.63 -20.82
C CYS A 235 -9.84 18.62 -20.18
N LYS A 236 -9.09 17.87 -20.98
CA LYS A 236 -8.10 16.89 -20.52
C LYS A 236 -6.67 17.42 -20.50
N ILE A 237 -6.41 18.62 -21.02
CA ILE A 237 -5.08 19.26 -20.99
C ILE A 237 -4.50 19.38 -19.57
N PRO A 238 -5.24 19.85 -18.54
CA PRO A 238 -4.69 19.91 -17.19
C PRO A 238 -4.28 18.54 -16.64
N GLN A 239 -5.03 17.49 -17.01
CA GLN A 239 -4.71 16.12 -16.61
C GLN A 239 -3.44 15.62 -17.30
N ILE A 240 -3.28 15.88 -18.60
CA ILE A 240 -2.06 15.54 -19.36
C ILE A 240 -0.84 16.25 -18.78
N GLN A 241 -0.93 17.55 -18.49
CA GLN A 241 0.16 18.33 -17.89
C GLN A 241 0.54 17.82 -16.50
N LYS A 242 -0.45 17.45 -15.69
CA LYS A 242 -0.24 16.85 -14.38
C LYS A 242 0.50 15.52 -14.48
N GLU A 243 0.04 14.61 -15.36
CA GLU A 243 0.67 13.31 -15.58
C GLU A 243 2.14 13.46 -16.02
N ILE A 244 2.43 14.39 -16.95
CA ILE A 244 3.80 14.66 -17.41
C ILE A 244 4.68 15.18 -16.27
N THR A 245 4.18 16.15 -15.48
CA THR A 245 4.94 16.74 -14.37
C THR A 245 5.23 15.70 -13.28
N GLU A 246 4.23 14.91 -12.88
CA GLU A 246 4.38 13.86 -11.88
C GLU A 246 5.37 12.78 -12.34
N LYS A 247 5.31 12.35 -13.60
CA LYS A 247 6.24 11.35 -14.14
C LYS A 247 7.67 11.86 -14.28
N LYS A 248 7.87 13.12 -14.66
CA LYS A 248 9.20 13.73 -14.69
C LYS A 248 9.81 13.83 -13.29
N GLU A 249 9.02 14.23 -12.30
CA GLU A 249 9.50 14.29 -10.91
C GLU A 249 9.80 12.89 -10.35
N GLU A 250 8.97 11.89 -10.67
CA GLU A 250 9.25 10.48 -10.32
C GLU A 250 10.59 10.00 -10.89
N ILE A 251 10.88 10.30 -12.16
CA ILE A 251 12.15 9.96 -12.81
C ILE A 251 13.32 10.68 -12.13
N ARG A 252 13.17 11.98 -11.87
CA ARG A 252 14.19 12.79 -11.18
C ARG A 252 14.52 12.25 -9.79
N ILE A 253 13.51 11.93 -8.99
CA ILE A 253 13.69 11.34 -7.66
C ILE A 253 14.42 9.99 -7.77
N ARG A 254 14.05 9.17 -8.76
CA ARG A 254 14.71 7.87 -9.01
C ARG A 254 16.18 8.04 -9.42
N GLU A 255 16.51 9.03 -10.22
CA GLU A 255 17.90 9.34 -10.59
C GLU A 255 18.72 9.79 -9.38
N ILE A 256 18.15 10.63 -8.51
CA ILE A 256 18.78 11.04 -7.24
C ILE A 256 19.07 9.80 -6.37
N GLN A 257 18.09 8.91 -6.21
CA GLN A 257 18.26 7.68 -5.41
C GLN A 257 19.34 6.76 -5.99
N LEU A 258 19.43 6.63 -7.32
CA LEU A 258 20.46 5.84 -7.98
C LEU A 258 21.86 6.44 -7.76
N GLU A 259 21.98 7.77 -7.80
CA GLU A 259 23.26 8.44 -7.54
C GLU A 259 23.65 8.37 -6.06
N GLU A 260 22.70 8.53 -5.13
CA GLU A 260 22.93 8.30 -3.70
C GLU A 260 23.42 6.87 -3.42
N GLN A 261 22.79 5.87 -4.06
CA GLN A 261 23.21 4.47 -3.96
C GLN A 261 24.62 4.26 -4.52
N ARG A 262 24.96 4.93 -5.63
CA ARG A 262 26.30 4.89 -6.23
C ARG A 262 27.35 5.48 -5.29
N LEU A 263 27.08 6.64 -4.69
CA LEU A 263 27.97 7.30 -3.72
C LEU A 263 28.16 6.44 -2.46
N GLU A 264 27.10 5.79 -1.97
CA GLU A 264 27.19 4.88 -0.83
C GLU A 264 28.07 3.66 -1.14
N ASN A 265 27.98 3.12 -2.36
CA ASN A 265 28.85 2.03 -2.80
C ASN A 265 30.32 2.47 -2.89
N ILE A 266 30.60 3.71 -3.31
CA ILE A 266 31.95 4.28 -3.32
C ILE A 266 32.49 4.37 -1.90
N ARG A 267 31.73 4.93 -0.94
CA ARG A 267 32.12 5.02 0.48
C ARG A 267 32.42 3.66 1.10
N LYS A 268 31.59 2.65 0.81
CA LYS A 268 31.82 1.26 1.26
C LYS A 268 33.11 0.68 0.71
N LYS A 269 33.41 0.95 -0.57
CA LYS A 269 34.65 0.49 -1.22
C LYS A 269 35.88 1.18 -0.61
N GLU A 270 35.82 2.48 -0.37
CA GLU A 270 36.89 3.25 0.28
C GLU A 270 37.16 2.72 1.69
N LYS A 271 36.11 2.51 2.50
CA LYS A 271 36.23 1.92 3.84
C LYS A 271 36.83 0.51 3.81
N LEU A 272 36.49 -0.29 2.81
CA LEU A 272 37.07 -1.63 2.64
C LEU A 272 38.57 -1.56 2.31
N MET A 273 38.97 -0.64 1.42
CA MET A 273 40.37 -0.40 1.07
C MET A 273 41.17 0.06 2.30
N GLU A 274 40.61 0.96 3.10
CA GLU A 274 41.22 1.43 4.36
C GLU A 274 41.44 0.28 5.36
N LEU A 275 40.44 -0.59 5.55
CA LEU A 275 40.57 -1.77 6.40
C LEU A 275 41.64 -2.75 5.89
N GLN A 276 41.73 -2.95 4.58
CA GLN A 276 42.77 -3.78 3.97
C GLN A 276 44.16 -3.20 4.18
N GLN A 277 44.30 -1.87 4.09
CA GLN A 277 45.56 -1.19 4.36
C GLN A 277 45.97 -1.34 5.83
N ILE A 278 45.06 -1.10 6.78
CA ILE A 278 45.30 -1.30 8.22
C ILE A 278 45.73 -2.76 8.49
N GLN A 279 45.08 -3.74 7.86
CA GLN A 279 45.42 -5.15 8.02
C GLN A 279 46.82 -5.47 7.47
N LEU A 280 47.21 -4.85 6.35
CA LEU A 280 48.54 -5.00 5.77
C LEU A 280 49.61 -4.41 6.70
N GLU A 281 49.40 -3.18 7.19
CA GLU A 281 50.30 -2.51 8.13
C GLU A 281 50.50 -3.34 9.41
N TYR A 282 49.41 -3.84 10.00
CA TYR A 282 49.47 -4.74 11.16
C TYR A 282 50.28 -6.01 10.87
N SER A 283 50.12 -6.59 9.67
CA SER A 283 50.86 -7.79 9.27
C SER A 283 52.37 -7.54 9.12
N LEU A 284 52.76 -6.32 8.71
CA LEU A 284 54.16 -5.91 8.59
C LEU A 284 54.79 -5.73 9.97
N MET A 285 54.10 -5.05 10.89
CA MET A 285 54.56 -4.90 12.28
C MET A 285 54.80 -6.25 12.97
N CYS A 286 53.89 -7.21 12.81
CA CYS A 286 54.07 -8.55 13.39
C CYS A 286 55.22 -9.37 12.79
N LYS A 287 55.69 -9.06 11.57
CA LYS A 287 56.83 -9.74 10.95
C LYS A 287 58.17 -9.22 11.49
N GLU A 288 58.28 -7.93 11.78
CA GLU A 288 59.48 -7.32 12.34
C GLU A 288 59.80 -7.84 13.75
N ASP A 289 58.77 -8.04 14.58
CA ASP A 289 58.95 -8.58 15.93
C ASP A 289 59.44 -10.04 15.95
N LYS A 290 59.08 -10.84 14.94
CA LYS A 290 59.57 -12.23 14.81
C LYS A 290 61.05 -12.31 14.43
N HIS A 291 61.59 -11.30 13.74
CA HIS A 291 63.02 -11.23 13.45
C HIS A 291 63.86 -10.77 14.65
N LYS A 292 63.27 -10.08 15.63
CA LYS A 292 63.96 -9.74 16.88
C LYS A 292 63.84 -10.82 17.97
N SER A 293 62.81 -11.67 17.93
CA SER A 293 62.64 -12.75 18.92
C SER A 293 63.30 -14.09 18.56
N SER A 294 63.86 -14.22 17.34
CA SER A 294 64.57 -15.44 16.92
C SER A 294 66.00 -15.56 17.49
N PHE A 295 66.48 -14.61 18.30
CA PHE A 295 67.80 -14.68 18.93
C PHE A 295 67.83 -14.95 20.43
N ASN A 296 66.69 -15.14 21.11
CA ASN A 296 66.73 -15.58 22.51
C ASN A 296 65.44 -16.25 22.97
N ARG A 297 65.61 -17.47 23.53
CA ARG A 297 64.68 -18.31 24.32
C ARG A 297 64.10 -19.53 23.62
N ILE A 298 64.99 -20.50 23.41
CA ILE A 298 64.71 -21.86 23.86
C ILE A 298 64.92 -21.87 25.38
N SER A 299 63.88 -21.62 26.15
CA SER A 299 63.82 -22.10 27.54
C SER A 299 62.37 -22.15 28.03
N ASN A 300 61.86 -23.38 28.07
CA ASN A 300 60.92 -23.87 29.09
C ASN A 300 59.73 -22.96 29.45
N VAL A 301 58.77 -22.80 28.54
CA VAL A 301 57.38 -22.55 29.00
C VAL A 301 56.83 -23.90 29.47
N LYS A 302 57.25 -24.30 30.67
CA LYS A 302 56.62 -25.40 31.41
C LYS A 302 55.13 -25.05 31.58
N ASN A 303 54.27 -26.03 31.31
CA ASN A 303 52.82 -26.02 31.51
C ASN A 303 52.42 -25.21 32.76
N MET A 304 52.06 -23.93 32.59
CA MET A 304 51.44 -23.17 33.66
C MET A 304 50.00 -23.65 33.79
N LYS A 305 49.77 -24.52 34.77
CA LYS A 305 48.44 -24.93 35.21
C LYS A 305 47.94 -23.91 36.23
N CYS A 306 46.64 -23.66 36.24
CA CYS A 306 46.02 -22.83 37.26
C CYS A 306 46.34 -23.40 38.64
N ASP A 307 46.87 -22.55 39.50
CA ASP A 307 47.25 -22.86 40.87
C ASP A 307 46.06 -23.22 41.78
N ILE A 308 44.85 -22.84 41.38
CA ILE A 308 43.61 -23.10 42.13
C ILE A 308 43.05 -24.48 41.78
N CYS A 309 42.97 -24.84 40.51
CA CYS A 309 42.32 -26.09 40.08
C CYS A 309 43.30 -27.18 39.60
N ASN A 310 44.58 -26.84 39.38
CA ASN A 310 45.71 -27.70 38.96
C ASN A 310 45.46 -28.65 37.77
N THR A 311 44.37 -28.43 37.05
CA THR A 311 43.85 -29.29 35.98
C THR A 311 43.85 -28.57 34.65
N ASN A 312 43.47 -27.29 34.63
CA ASN A 312 43.39 -26.49 33.42
C ASN A 312 44.64 -25.63 33.21
N ARG A 313 45.04 -25.43 31.95
CA ARG A 313 46.08 -24.47 31.56
C ARG A 313 45.60 -23.05 31.85
N LEU A 314 46.48 -22.21 32.41
CA LEU A 314 46.18 -20.81 32.74
C LEU A 314 45.74 -20.00 31.51
N PHE A 315 46.30 -20.33 30.34
CA PHE A 315 45.99 -19.67 29.08
C PHE A 315 45.66 -20.70 27.99
N CYS A 316 44.53 -20.50 27.32
CA CYS A 316 44.22 -21.18 26.06
C CYS A 316 45.15 -20.64 24.95
N VAL A 317 45.51 -21.48 23.98
CA VAL A 317 46.50 -21.22 22.90
C VAL A 317 46.22 -19.95 22.07
N LYS A 318 45.03 -19.35 22.21
CA LYS A 318 44.66 -18.09 21.56
C LYS A 318 44.77 -16.83 22.44
N GLY A 319 45.30 -16.92 23.67
CA GLY A 319 45.59 -15.75 24.52
C GLY A 319 44.37 -14.93 24.97
N LEU A 320 43.15 -15.40 24.70
CA LEU A 320 41.91 -14.65 24.89
C LEU A 320 41.08 -15.10 26.11
N PHE A 321 41.51 -16.16 26.81
CA PHE A 321 40.77 -16.71 27.93
C PHE A 321 41.70 -16.88 29.12
N ASP A 322 41.46 -16.09 30.17
CA ASP A 322 42.17 -16.19 31.46
C ASP A 322 41.29 -17.04 32.38
N HIS A 323 41.68 -18.31 32.56
CA HIS A 323 40.92 -19.24 33.38
C HIS A 323 40.75 -18.75 34.83
N ARG A 324 41.71 -18.00 35.35
CA ARG A 324 41.68 -17.49 36.73
C ARG A 324 40.60 -16.43 36.88
N ARG A 325 40.49 -15.55 35.89
CA ARG A 325 39.45 -14.52 35.85
C ARG A 325 38.07 -15.10 35.56
N ASP A 326 37.96 -15.95 34.56
CA ASP A 326 36.67 -16.40 34.05
C ASP A 326 36.03 -17.51 34.90
N ALA A 327 36.83 -18.48 35.38
CA ALA A 327 36.31 -19.59 36.17
C ALA A 327 36.31 -19.32 37.68
N HIS A 328 37.26 -18.52 38.18
CA HIS A 328 37.39 -18.24 39.61
C HIS A 328 36.95 -16.83 40.01
N LYS A 329 36.57 -15.95 39.07
CA LYS A 329 36.13 -14.57 39.32
C LYS A 329 37.14 -13.73 40.12
N ILE A 330 38.42 -14.07 40.03
CA ILE A 330 39.49 -13.33 40.68
C ILE A 330 39.91 -12.21 39.72
N LEU A 331 39.75 -10.96 40.17
CA LEU A 331 40.10 -9.76 39.41
C LEU A 331 41.60 -9.54 39.38
#